data_AF-A0A0L8GPQ8-F1
#
_entry.id   AF-A0A0L8GPQ8-F1
#
_cell.length_a   1.000
_cell.length_b   1.000
_cell.length_c   1.000
_cell.angle_alpha   90.00
_cell.angle_beta   90.00
_cell.angle_gamma   90.00
#
_symmetry.space_group_name_H-M   'P 1'
#
loop_
_entity.id
_entity.type
_entity.pdbx_description
1 polymer ?
#
loop_
_entity_poly.entity_id
_entity_poly.type
_entity_poly.pdbx_seq_one_letter_code
_entity_poly.pdbx_strand_id
1 'polypeptide(L)'
;MKPGPAVGVKVKRLLVQNGEMEDIQARVQNAVNSMITQLDQECLRKMQGDMYRCGASCCDNVNSNMEDVHRCIDRCSEPVNRAQ
;
A
#
# COMPACT_ATOMS: atom_id res chain seq x y z
N MET A 1 52.15 11.46 11.41
CA MET A 1 51.46 10.84 12.56
C MET A 1 50.47 9.82 12.03
N LYS A 2 50.69 8.52 12.26
CA LYS A 2 49.65 7.51 11.96
C LYS A 2 48.66 7.48 13.13
N PRO A 3 47.34 7.44 12.88
CA PRO A 3 46.36 7.33 13.95
C PRO A 3 46.66 6.08 14.78
N GLY A 4 46.65 6.22 16.11
CA GLY A 4 46.94 5.13 17.03
C GLY A 4 45.91 3.98 16.93
N PRO A 5 46.27 2.77 17.36
CA PRO A 5 45.45 1.56 17.19
C PRO A 5 44.03 1.69 17.76
N ALA A 6 43.84 2.49 18.82
CA ALA A 6 42.52 2.75 19.43
C ALA A 6 41.54 3.49 18.49
N VAL A 7 42.04 4.36 17.61
CA VAL A 7 41.20 5.12 16.66
C VAL A 7 40.64 4.18 15.59
N GLY A 8 41.44 3.24 15.09
CA GLY A 8 41.01 2.25 14.10
C GLY A 8 39.95 1.29 14.63
N VAL A 9 40.02 0.91 15.92
CA VAL A 9 39.01 0.05 16.56
C VAL A 9 37.66 0.77 16.70
N LYS A 10 37.67 2.05 17.08
CA LYS A 10 36.45 2.86 17.23
C LYS A 10 35.73 3.09 15.90
N VAL A 11 36.48 3.36 14.83
CA VAL A 11 35.93 3.52 13.47
C VAL A 11 35.29 2.22 12.99
N LYS A 12 35.96 1.07 13.15
CA LYS A 12 35.38 -0.24 12.80
C LYS A 12 34.07 -0.52 13.55
N ARG A 13 34.00 -0.19 14.84
CA ARG A 13 32.79 -0.39 15.65
C ARG A 13 31.63 0.47 15.18
N LEU A 14 31.88 1.72 14.78
CA LEU A 14 30.86 2.63 14.26
C LEU A 14 30.30 2.15 12.91
N LEU A 15 31.17 1.66 12.02
CA LEU A 15 30.76 1.13 10.71
C LEU A 15 29.89 -0.12 10.85
N VAL A 16 30.20 -1.00 11.81
CA VAL A 16 29.35 -2.17 12.12
C VAL A 16 27.98 -1.73 12.64
N GLN A 17 27.91 -0.78 13.57
CA GLN A 17 26.65 -0.26 14.10
C GLN A 17 25.78 0.42 13.04
N ASN A 18 26.39 1.15 12.10
CA ASN A 18 25.68 1.77 11.00
C ASN A 18 25.10 0.70 10.05
N GLY A 19 25.86 -0.35 9.71
CA GLY A 19 25.37 -1.45 8.89
C GLY A 19 24.22 -2.22 9.55
N GLU A 20 24.29 -2.45 10.87
CA GLU A 20 23.20 -3.08 11.62
C GLU A 20 21.91 -2.24 11.60
N MET A 21 22.03 -0.91 11.68
CA MET A 21 20.89 0.00 11.61
C MET A 21 20.24 0.02 10.21
N GLU A 22 21.05 0.02 9.15
CA GLU A 22 20.58 -0.07 7.76
C GLU A 22 19.82 -1.39 7.51
N ASP A 23 20.32 -2.52 8.04
CA ASP A 23 19.65 -3.82 7.96
C ASP A 23 18.30 -3.82 8.70
N ILE A 24 18.25 -3.22 9.89
CA ILE A 24 17.00 -3.09 10.64
C ILE A 24 16.00 -2.22 9.87
N GLN A 25 16.45 -1.09 9.32
CA GLN A 25 15.61 -0.20 8.52
C GLN A 25 15.07 -0.92 7.28
N ALA A 26 15.91 -1.65 6.57
CA ALA A 26 15.52 -2.42 5.39
C ALA A 26 14.46 -3.47 5.72
N ARG A 27 14.61 -4.19 6.84
CA ARG A 27 13.63 -5.18 7.30
C ARG A 27 12.28 -4.55 7.63
N VAL A 28 12.26 -3.41 8.32
CA VAL A 28 11.04 -2.67 8.62
C VAL A 28 10.37 -2.20 7.33
N GLN A 29 11.13 -1.59 6.41
CA GLN A 29 10.60 -1.12 5.13
C GLN A 29 10.00 -2.26 4.31
N ASN A 30 10.66 -3.41 4.26
CA ASN A 30 10.17 -4.59 3.55
C ASN A 30 8.88 -5.15 4.17
N ALA A 31 8.79 -5.18 5.50
CA ALA A 31 7.58 -5.62 6.19
C ALA A 31 6.40 -4.69 5.93
N VAL A 32 6.63 -3.37 6.00
CA VAL A 32 5.61 -2.36 5.67
C VAL A 32 5.16 -2.46 4.21
N ASN A 33 6.09 -2.56 3.27
CA ASN A 33 5.76 -2.70 1.85
C ASN A 33 4.97 -3.98 1.56
N SER A 34 5.33 -5.07 2.23
CA SER A 34 4.62 -6.35 2.11
C SER A 34 3.19 -6.24 2.64
N MET A 35 3.01 -5.57 3.79
CA MET A 35 1.70 -5.31 4.36
C MET A 35 0.83 -4.44 3.44
N ILE A 36 1.39 -3.36 2.88
CA ILE A 36 0.67 -2.50 1.93
C ILE A 36 0.25 -3.30 0.69
N THR A 37 1.14 -4.15 0.18
CA THR A 37 0.86 -5.01 -0.98
C THR A 37 -0.27 -5.99 -0.70
N GLN A 38 -0.30 -6.58 0.51
CA GLN A 38 -1.39 -7.48 0.91
C GLN A 38 -2.72 -6.74 1.03
N LEU A 39 -2.74 -5.57 1.68
CA LEU A 39 -3.94 -4.75 1.79
C LEU A 39 -4.50 -4.35 0.41
N ASP A 40 -3.63 -3.98 -0.53
CA ASP A 40 -4.03 -3.68 -1.90
C ASP A 40 -4.68 -4.90 -2.58
N GLN A 41 -3.99 -6.05 -2.55
CA GLN A 41 -4.44 -7.26 -3.25
C GLN A 41 -5.70 -7.88 -2.66
N GLU A 42 -5.81 -7.93 -1.33
CA GLU A 42 -6.88 -8.64 -0.64
C GLU A 42 -8.11 -7.76 -0.39
N CYS A 43 -7.90 -6.45 -0.17
CA CYS A 43 -8.97 -5.53 0.18
C CYS A 43 -9.28 -4.57 -0.98
N LEU A 44 -8.35 -3.69 -1.35
CA LEU A 44 -8.66 -2.56 -2.25
C LEU A 44 -9.05 -3.02 -3.65
N ARG A 45 -8.26 -3.90 -4.28
CA ARG A 45 -8.56 -4.40 -5.63
C ARG A 45 -9.86 -5.20 -5.66
N LYS A 46 -10.16 -5.94 -4.59
CA LYS A 46 -11.41 -6.69 -4.48
C LYS A 46 -12.60 -5.76 -4.42
N MET A 47 -12.56 -4.77 -3.53
CA MET A 47 -13.61 -3.75 -3.41
C MET A 47 -13.80 -2.97 -4.72
N GLN A 48 -12.72 -2.57 -5.37
CA GLN A 48 -12.78 -1.91 -6.68
C GLN A 48 -13.38 -2.84 -7.74
N GLY A 49 -12.98 -4.11 -7.77
CA GLY A 49 -13.55 -5.12 -8.67
C GLY A 49 -15.06 -5.27 -8.49
N ASP A 50 -15.53 -5.34 -7.25
CA ASP A 50 -16.95 -5.41 -6.91
C ASP A 50 -17.70 -4.14 -7.35
N MET A 51 -17.13 -2.96 -7.08
CA MET A 51 -17.66 -1.67 -7.53
C MET A 51 -17.81 -1.64 -9.06
N TYR A 52 -16.79 -2.06 -9.82
CA TYR A 52 -16.86 -2.04 -11.28
C TYR A 52 -17.88 -3.03 -11.83
N ARG A 53 -17.98 -4.23 -11.26
CA ARG A 53 -19.01 -5.22 -11.65
C ARG A 53 -20.41 -4.72 -11.34
N CYS A 54 -20.61 -4.10 -10.17
CA CYS A 54 -21.86 -3.45 -9.79
C CYS A 54 -22.22 -2.34 -10.79
N GLY A 55 -21.28 -1.45 -11.10
CA GLY A 55 -21.48 -0.36 -12.07
C GLY A 55 -21.83 -0.86 -13.47
N ALA A 56 -21.18 -1.93 -13.94
CA ALA A 56 -21.54 -2.58 -15.20
C ALA A 56 -22.99 -3.09 -15.19
N SER A 57 -23.38 -3.78 -14.11
CA SER A 57 -24.77 -4.25 -13.95
C SER A 57 -25.79 -3.10 -13.89
N CYS A 58 -25.42 -1.93 -13.35
CA CYS A 58 -26.27 -0.74 -13.40
C CYS A 58 -26.50 -0.27 -14.84
N CYS A 59 -25.44 -0.27 -15.66
CA CYS A 59 -25.50 0.16 -17.07
C CYS A 59 -26.26 -0.83 -17.97
N ASP A 60 -26.26 -2.12 -17.63
CA ASP A 60 -26.95 -3.16 -18.40
C ASP A 60 -28.48 -3.05 -18.31
N ASN A 61 -29.02 -2.31 -17.32
CA ASN A 61 -30.45 -2.10 -17.18
C ASN A 61 -30.97 -1.00 -18.12
N VAL A 62 -31.22 -1.38 -19.38
CA VAL A 62 -31.71 -0.49 -20.44
C VAL A 62 -33.09 0.14 -20.18
N ASN A 63 -33.84 -0.37 -19.20
CA ASN A 63 -35.17 0.15 -18.85
C ASN A 63 -35.10 1.26 -17.80
N SER A 64 -33.96 1.43 -17.12
CA SER A 64 -33.75 2.52 -16.18
C SER A 64 -33.47 3.82 -16.91
N ASN A 65 -33.98 4.94 -16.39
CA ASN A 65 -33.59 6.25 -16.89
C ASN A 65 -32.14 6.57 -16.47
N MET A 66 -31.56 7.59 -17.11
CA MET A 66 -30.19 8.03 -16.88
C MET A 66 -29.90 8.36 -15.40
N GLU A 67 -30.83 9.05 -14.71
CA GLU A 67 -30.64 9.47 -13.32
C GLU A 67 -30.57 8.27 -12.37
N ASP A 68 -31.43 7.27 -12.60
CA ASP A 68 -31.43 6.02 -11.82
C ASP A 68 -30.14 5.22 -12.01
N VAL A 69 -29.63 5.17 -13.25
CA VAL A 69 -28.35 4.50 -13.54
C VAL A 69 -27.19 5.22 -12.83
N HIS A 70 -27.13 6.56 -12.89
CA HIS A 70 -26.10 7.31 -12.18
C HIS A 70 -26.16 7.09 -10.67
N ARG A 71 -27.35 7.18 -10.07
CA ARG A 71 -27.55 6.91 -8.64
C ARG A 71 -27.18 5.47 -8.26
N CYS A 72 -27.39 4.50 -9.14
CA CYS A 72 -26.94 3.12 -8.93
C CYS A 72 -25.42 3.04 -8.89
N ILE A 73 -24.72 3.66 -9.85
CA ILE A 73 -23.25 3.69 -9.92
C ILE A 73 -22.66 4.41 -8.69
N ASP A 74 -23.27 5.52 -8.27
CA ASP A 74 -22.84 6.26 -7.07
C ASP A 74 -22.85 5.34 -5.83
N ARG A 75 -23.93 4.57 -5.65
CA ARG A 75 -24.04 3.57 -4.57
C ARG A 75 -23.01 2.46 -4.69
N CYS A 76 -22.69 2.00 -5.90
CA CYS A 76 -21.63 1.01 -6.12
C CYS A 76 -20.27 1.52 -5.65
N SER A 77 -20.01 2.83 -5.74
CA SER A 77 -18.74 3.45 -5.34
C SER A 77 -18.61 3.73 -3.83
N GLU A 78 -19.72 3.78 -3.09
CA GLU A 78 -19.70 4.10 -1.67
C GLU A 78 -18.72 3.25 -0.84
N PRO A 79 -18.64 1.92 -0.99
CA PRO A 79 -17.73 1.12 -0.18
C PRO A 79 -16.27 1.50 -0.41
N VAL A 80 -15.87 1.73 -1.67
CA VAL A 80 -14.51 2.14 -2.04
C VAL A 80 -14.21 3.55 -1.52
N ASN A 81 -15.14 4.48 -1.71
CA ASN A 81 -14.97 5.87 -1.27
C ASN A 81 -14.86 6.02 0.25
N ARG A 82 -15.43 5.09 1.03
CA ARG A 82 -15.28 5.09 2.50
C ARG A 82 -13.94 4.53 2.97
N ALA A 83 -13.26 3.75 2.13
CA ALA A 83 -12.00 3.08 2.46
C ALA A 83 -10.75 3.79 1.91
N GLN A 84 -10.92 4.72 0.97
CA GLN A 84 -9.88 5.57 0.40
C GLN A 84 -9.85 6.94 1.09
#